data_AF-A0A6V8LDM9-F1
#
_entry.id   AF-A0A6V8LDM9-F1
#
_cell.length_a   1.000
_cell.length_b   1.000
_cell.length_c   1.000
_cell.angle_alpha   90.00
_cell.angle_beta   90.00
_cell.angle_gamma   90.00
#
_symmetry.space_group_name_H-M   'P 1'
#
loop_
_entity.id
_entity.type
_entity.pdbx_description
1 polymer ?
#
loop_
_entity_poly.entity_id
_entity_poly.type
_entity_poly.pdbx_seq_one_letter_code
_entity_poly.pdbx_strand_id
1 'polypeptide(L)' 'MDFDSPVYVNLFTKAARRLANHDESARLTISEMLPTPAQTWLVDDRGNRYTSELRLVAFDTQT' A
#
# COMPACT_ATOMS: atom_id res chain seq x y z
N MET A 1 0.15 -6.03 -0.20
CA MET A 1 -0.46 -7.29 0.29
C MET A 1 0.66 -8.29 0.46
N ASP A 2 0.69 -9.00 1.57
CA ASP A 2 1.62 -10.10 1.78
C ASP A 2 0.85 -11.42 1.64
N PHE A 3 1.16 -12.18 0.59
CA PHE A 3 0.50 -13.45 0.26
C PHE A 3 1.08 -14.64 1.03
N ASP A 4 2.22 -14.47 1.69
CA ASP A 4 2.81 -15.49 2.57
C ASP A 4 2.14 -15.48 3.96
N SER A 5 1.38 -14.42 4.28
CA SER A 5 0.59 -14.31 5.49
C SER A 5 -0.84 -14.84 5.31
N PRO A 6 -1.20 -15.99 5.92
CA PRO A 6 -2.55 -16.55 5.78
C PRO A 6 -3.64 -15.62 6.32
N VAL A 7 -3.31 -14.77 7.29
CA VAL A 7 -4.23 -13.77 7.85
C VAL A 7 -4.60 -12.72 6.81
N TYR A 8 -3.61 -12.20 6.08
CA TYR A 8 -3.85 -11.20 5.04
C TYR A 8 -4.56 -11.78 3.83
N VAL A 9 -4.26 -13.02 3.43
CA VAL A 9 -5.01 -13.74 2.39
C VAL A 9 -6.49 -13.87 2.79
N ASN A 10 -6.77 -14.32 4.02
CA ASN A 10 -8.14 -14.44 4.49
C ASN A 10 -8.90 -13.11 4.50
N LEU A 11 -8.24 -12.02 4.91
CA LEU A 11 -8.83 -10.69 4.89
C LEU A 11 -9.12 -10.21 3.46
N PHE A 12 -8.17 -10.42 2.54
CA PHE A 12 -8.33 -10.10 1.12
C PHE A 12 -9.54 -10.81 0.52
N THR A 13 -9.66 -12.13 0.72
CA THR A 13 -10.77 -12.88 0.14
C THR A 13 -12.12 -12.45 0.74
N LYS A 14 -12.16 -12.08 2.03
CA LYS A 14 -13.38 -11.52 2.65
C LYS A 14 -13.77 -10.19 2.00
N ALA A 15 -12.81 -9.30 1.77
CA ALA A 15 -13.06 -8.02 1.10
C ALA A 15 -13.57 -8.22 -0.33
N ALA A 16 -12.92 -9.10 -1.11
CA ALA A 16 -13.32 -9.43 -2.48
C ALA A 16 -14.74 -10.02 -2.54
N ARG A 17 -15.07 -10.99 -1.67
CA ARG A 17 -16.43 -11.56 -1.60
C ARG A 17 -17.48 -10.52 -1.21
N ARG A 18 -17.15 -9.64 -0.25
CA ARG A 18 -18.06 -8.57 0.17
C ARG A 18 -18.35 -7.61 -0.98
N LEU A 19 -17.35 -7.26 -1.77
CA LEU A 19 -17.50 -6.41 -2.95
C LEU A 19 -18.44 -7.07 -3.97
N ALA A 20 -18.20 -8.33 -4.32
CA ALA A 20 -19.03 -9.09 -5.27
C ALA A 20 -20.48 -9.27 -4.79
N ASN A 21 -20.70 -9.49 -3.49
CA ASN A 21 -22.05 -9.61 -2.92
C ASN A 21 -22.83 -8.29 -2.93
N HIS A 22 -22.14 -7.16 -3.01
CA HIS A 22 -22.78 -5.84 -3.06
C HIS A 22 -23.17 -5.46 -4.49
N ASP A 23 -22.31 -5.79 -5.46
CA ASP A 23 -22.53 -5.53 -6.88
C ASP A 23 -21.68 -6.50 -7.71
N GLU A 24 -22.32 -7.32 -8.54
CA GLU A 24 -21.65 -8.30 -9.39
C GLU A 24 -20.76 -7.64 -10.46
N SER A 25 -21.04 -6.37 -10.81
CA SER A 25 -20.26 -5.59 -11.78
C SER A 25 -19.09 -4.82 -11.15
N ALA A 26 -18.96 -4.86 -9.82
CA ALA A 26 -17.93 -4.14 -9.10
C ALA A 26 -16.52 -4.63 -9.46
N ARG A 27 -15.57 -3.70 -9.51
CA ARG A 27 -14.19 -3.98 -9.88
C ARG A 27 -13.26 -3.85 -8.67
N LEU A 28 -12.38 -4.82 -8.51
CA LEU A 28 -11.28 -4.77 -7.56
C LEU A 28 -10.00 -4.41 -8.31
N THR A 29 -9.41 -3.26 -8.00
CA THR A 29 -8.11 -2.85 -8.53
C THR A 29 -7.02 -3.30 -7.58
N ILE A 30 -6.02 -4.00 -8.11
CA ILE A 30 -4.82 -4.41 -7.39
C ILE A 30 -3.65 -3.71 -8.06
N SER A 31 -2.85 -3.01 -7.26
CA SER A 31 -1.59 -2.41 -7.70
C SER A 31 -0.43 -3.04 -6.95
N GLU A 32 0.73 -3.03 -7.59
CA GLU A 32 1.97 -3.34 -6.91
C GLU A 32 2.26 -2.31 -5.82
N MET A 33 2.92 -2.74 -4.74
CA MET A 33 3.43 -1.84 -3.74
C MET A 33 4.86 -1.47 -4.11
N LEU A 34 5.04 -0.23 -4.57
CA LEU A 34 6.34 0.33 -4.89
C LEU A 34 6.60 1.61 -4.07
N PRO A 35 7.79 1.76 -3.46
CA PRO A 35 8.84 0.74 -3.33
C PRO A 35 8.36 -0.50 -2.55
N THR A 36 8.93 -1.67 -2.85
CA THR A 36 8.70 -2.88 -2.03
C THR A 36 9.17 -2.65 -0.58
N PRO A 37 8.76 -3.44 0.44
CA PRO A 37 9.20 -3.22 1.82
C PRO A 37 10.73 -3.25 1.96
N ALA A 38 11.39 -4.11 1.18
CA ALA A 38 12.85 -4.21 1.16
C ALA A 38 13.54 -2.97 0.56
N GLN A 39 12.83 -2.23 -0.28
CA GLN A 39 13.32 -1.04 -0.99
C GLN A 39 12.92 0.28 -0.29
N THR A 40 12.21 0.26 0.85
CA THR A 40 11.83 1.50 1.54
C THR A 40 13.06 2.23 2.06
N TRP A 41 13.05 3.56 1.90
CA TRP A 41 14.19 4.42 2.15
C TRP A 41 14.32 4.88 3.61
N LEU A 42 13.21 5.03 4.33
CA LEU A 42 13.24 5.48 5.73
C LEU A 42 13.63 4.33 6.65
N VAL A 43 14.66 4.58 7.46
CA VAL A 43 15.11 3.66 8.51
C VAL A 43 15.18 4.38 9.86
N ASP A 44 14.89 3.67 10.95
CA ASP A 44 15.10 4.19 12.31
C ASP A 44 16.55 4.00 12.79
N ASP A 45 16.83 4.41 14.03
CA ASP A 45 18.13 4.28 14.69
C ASP A 45 18.58 2.81 14.90
N ARG A 46 17.65 1.87 14.79
CA ARG A 46 17.89 0.42 14.87
C ARG A 46 17.95 -0.26 13.49
N GLY A 47 17.81 0.50 12.40
CA GLY A 47 17.83 0.00 11.04
C GLY A 47 16.53 -0.66 10.56
N ASN A 48 15.44 -0.55 11.31
CA ASN A 48 14.14 -1.03 10.84
C ASN A 48 13.62 -0.15 9.71
N ARG A 49 12.98 -0.77 8.73
CA ARG A 49 12.47 -0.12 7.52
C ARG A 49 11.00 0.25 7.66
N TYR A 50 10.63 1.44 7.19
CA TYR A 50 9.25 1.93 7.25
C TYR A 50 8.78 2.48 5.91
N THR A 51 7.53 2.18 5.56
CA THR A 51 6.83 2.88 4.47
C THR A 51 6.65 4.34 4.86
N SER A 52 6.94 5.25 3.94
CA SER A 52 6.89 6.69 4.20
C SER A 52 6.42 7.44 2.98
N GLU A 53 5.69 8.53 3.19
CA GLU A 53 5.27 9.45 2.15
C GLU A 53 5.86 10.83 2.42
N LEU A 54 6.62 11.37 1.46
CA LEU A 54 7.14 12.73 1.51
C LEU A 54 6.29 13.63 0.64
N ARG A 55 5.61 14.60 1.25
CA ARG A 55 4.87 15.64 0.55
C ARG A 55 5.58 16.97 0.72
N LEU A 56 5.85 17.66 -0.38
CA LEU A 56 6.53 18.94 -0.40
C LEU A 56 5.76 19.93 -1.27
N VAL A 57 5.72 21.18 -0.83
CA VAL A 57 5.22 22.30 -1.62
C VAL A 57 6.41 23.21 -1.88
N ALA A 58 6.76 23.37 -3.15
CA ALA A 58 7.79 24.30 -3.58
C ALA A 58 7.14 25.57 -4.10
N PHE A 59 7.65 26.71 -3.66
CA PHE A 59 7.25 28.03 -4.15
C PHE A 59 8.52 28.82 -4.43
N ASP A 60 8.61 29.40 -5.63
CA ASP A 60 9.71 30.27 -6.02
C ASP A 60 9.28 31.74 -5.90
N THR A 61 10.16 32.56 -5.34
CA THR A 61 9.95 34.00 -5.10
C THR A 61 10.76 34.89 -6.05
N GLN A 62 11.64 34.32 -6.89
CA GLN A 62 12.38 35.10 -7.88
C GLN A 62 11.69 35.04 -9.25
N THR A 63 11.47 36.22 -9.83
CA THR A 63 10.99 36.45 -11.20
C THR A 63 12.10 37.11 -11.99
#